data_AF-A0A964UFJ7-F1
#
_entry.id   AF-A0A964UFJ7-F1
#
_cell.length_a   1.000
_cell.length_b   1.000
_cell.length_c   1.000
_cell.angle_alpha   90.00
_cell.angle_beta   90.00
_cell.angle_gamma   90.00
#
_symmetry.space_group_name_H-M   'P 1'
#
loop_
_entity.id
_entity.type
_entity.pdbx_description
1 polymer ?
#
loop_
_entity_poly.entity_id
_entity_poly.type
_entity_poly.pdbx_seq_one_letter_code
_entity_poly.pdbx_strand_id
1 'polypeptide(L)' 'MRPSSRAPDEMRAVTIETGFTKHAEGSCLISFGDTRVLCTASVERNVPPWMRGKGEGWVTG' A
#
# COMPACT_ATOMS: atom_id res chain seq x y z
N MET A 1 7.68 -30.16 5.13
CA MET A 1 6.28 -29.70 5.29
C MET A 1 6.31 -28.33 5.96
N ARG A 2 5.59 -27.32 5.45
CA ARG A 2 5.57 -25.97 6.06
C ARG A 2 4.66 -26.01 7.32
N PRO A 3 4.97 -25.29 8.41
CA PRO A 3 4.14 -25.26 9.61
C PRO A 3 2.69 -24.78 9.38
N SER A 4 2.47 -24.01 8.32
CA SER A 4 1.13 -23.54 7.91
C SER A 4 0.35 -24.55 7.06
N SER A 5 0.89 -25.76 6.83
CA SER A 5 0.32 -26.80 5.95
C SER A 5 0.08 -26.40 4.49
N ARG A 6 0.50 -25.20 4.10
CA ARG A 6 0.40 -24.70 2.73
C ARG A 6 1.36 -25.40 1.78
N ALA A 7 0.98 -25.51 0.52
CA ALA A 7 1.86 -26.00 -0.53
C ALA A 7 3.08 -25.07 -0.74
N PRO A 8 4.17 -25.55 -1.37
CA PRO A 8 5.34 -24.72 -1.64
C PRO A 8 5.03 -23.45 -2.44
N ASP A 9 4.10 -23.55 -3.38
CA ASP A 9 3.63 -22.53 -4.32
C ASP A 9 2.36 -21.79 -3.88
N GLU A 10 1.74 -22.23 -2.79
CA GLU A 10 0.55 -21.57 -2.24
C GLU A 10 0.93 -20.30 -1.47
N MET A 11 0.22 -19.20 -1.75
CA MET A 11 0.33 -17.93 -1.01
C MET A 11 -0.40 -17.98 0.34
N ARG A 12 -0.16 -17.01 1.23
CA ARG A 12 -0.97 -16.88 2.46
C ARG A 12 -2.32 -16.30 2.06
N ALA A 13 -3.32 -16.41 2.94
CA ALA A 13 -4.58 -15.67 2.73
C ALA A 13 -4.28 -14.17 2.62
N VAL A 14 -4.77 -13.54 1.54
CA VAL A 14 -4.58 -12.11 1.29
C VAL A 14 -5.91 -11.39 1.43
N THR A 15 -5.93 -10.32 2.22
CA THR A 15 -7.09 -9.41 2.32
C THR A 15 -6.65 -7.96 2.15
N ILE A 16 -7.52 -7.16 1.55
CA ILE A 16 -7.34 -5.70 1.43
C ILE A 16 -8.63 -5.04 1.91
N GLU A 17 -8.55 -4.37 3.05
CA GLU A 17 -9.65 -3.56 3.57
C GLU A 17 -9.43 -2.09 3.19
N THR A 18 -10.21 -1.56 2.25
CA THR A 18 -10.10 -0.19 1.75
C THR A 18 -10.82 0.81 2.66
N GLY A 19 -10.35 2.06 2.71
CA GLY A 19 -10.95 3.12 3.52
C GLY A 19 -10.68 2.94 5.02
N PHE A 20 -9.58 2.28 5.38
CA PHE A 20 -9.26 1.89 6.75
C PHE A 20 -9.03 3.10 7.69
N THR A 21 -8.44 4.18 7.16
CA THR A 21 -8.22 5.42 7.91
C THR A 21 -9.09 6.55 7.37
N LYS A 22 -9.51 7.45 8.26
CA LYS A 22 -10.46 8.54 7.95
C LYS A 22 -9.82 9.76 7.28
N HIS A 23 -8.52 9.96 7.46
CA HIS A 23 -7.86 11.24 7.15
C HIS A 23 -7.08 11.22 5.83
N ALA A 24 -6.58 10.05 5.42
CA ALA A 24 -5.87 9.94 4.15
C ALA A 24 -6.89 9.87 3.00
N GLU A 25 -6.59 10.53 1.88
CA GLU A 25 -7.41 10.47 0.67
C GLU A 25 -7.53 9.05 0.13
N GLY A 26 -6.48 8.24 0.28
CA GLY A 26 -6.51 6.80 0.07
C GLY A 26 -5.93 6.04 1.25
N SER A 27 -6.59 4.97 1.69
CA SER A 27 -6.06 4.11 2.74
C SER A 27 -6.52 2.67 2.58
N CYS A 28 -5.67 1.73 3.00
CA CYS A 28 -6.07 0.35 3.20
C CYS A 28 -5.24 -0.37 4.26
N LEU A 29 -5.81 -1.41 4.84
CA LEU A 29 -5.07 -2.40 5.63
C LEU A 29 -4.92 -3.66 4.76
N ILE A 30 -3.69 -3.95 4.33
CA ILE A 30 -3.37 -5.17 3.59
C ILE A 30 -2.82 -6.23 4.53
N SER A 31 -3.32 -7.46 4.42
CA SER A 31 -2.89 -8.60 5.25
C SER A 31 -2.46 -9.78 4.40
N PHE A 32 -1.39 -10.46 4.81
CA PHE A 32 -0.87 -11.71 4.24
C PHE A 32 -0.74 -12.73 5.38
N GLY A 33 -1.82 -13.45 5.67
CA GLY A 33 -1.96 -14.17 6.93
C GLY A 33 -1.82 -13.20 8.11
N ASP A 34 -0.88 -13.49 9.01
CA ASP A 34 -0.69 -12.67 10.21
C ASP A 34 0.11 -11.38 9.98
N THR A 35 0.78 -11.24 8.82
CA THR A 35 1.46 -9.99 8.46
C THR A 35 0.42 -8.95 8.05
N ARG A 36 0.44 -7.78 8.69
CA ARG A 36 -0.45 -6.66 8.38
C ARG A 36 0.36 -5.40 8.11
N VAL A 37 -0.03 -4.65 7.08
CA VAL A 37 0.58 -3.37 6.71
C VAL A 37 -0.51 -2.34 6.50
N LEU A 38 -0.42 -1.22 7.21
CA LEU A 38 -1.24 -0.05 6.95
C LEU A 38 -0.61 0.74 5.80
N CYS A 39 -1.37 0.93 4.73
CA CYS A 39 -1.00 1.76 3.60
C CYS A 39 -1.86 3.02 3.58
N THR A 40 -1.23 4.19 3.55
CA THR A 40 -1.90 5.48 3.43
C THR A 40 -1.29 6.27 2.28
N ALA A 41 -2.13 6.90 1.47
CA ALA A 41 -1.73 7.81 0.40
C ALA A 41 -2.35 9.18 0.66
N SER A 42 -1.51 10.22 0.58
CA SER A 42 -1.92 11.62 0.69
C SER A 42 -1.52 12.39 -0.55
N VAL A 43 -2.31 13.42 -0.87
CA VAL A 43 -2.09 14.24 -2.08
C VAL A 43 -1.52 15.60 -1.68
N GLU A 44 -0.36 15.94 -2.24
CA GLU A 44 0.18 17.30 -2.18
C GLU A 44 0.09 17.96 -3.55
N ARG A 45 -0.23 19.26 -3.57
CA ARG A 45 -0.31 20.07 -4.81
C ARG A 45 1.06 20.49 -5.36
N ASN A 46 2.14 19.95 -4.80
CA ASN A 46 3.52 20.27 -5.15
C ASN A 46 4.21 19.06 -5.76
N VAL A 47 5.26 19.34 -6.54
CA VAL A 47 6.20 18.34 -7.03
C VAL A 47 7.61 18.71 -6.58
N PRO A 48 8.54 17.74 -6.50
CA PRO A 48 9.95 18.03 -6.21
C PRO A 48 10.52 19.10 -7.17
N PRO A 49 11.49 19.94 -6.71
CA PRO A 49 11.98 21.06 -7.50
C PRO A 49 12.47 20.70 -8.92
N TRP A 50 13.10 19.53 -9.06
CA TRP A 50 13.63 19.00 -10.31
C TRP A 50 12.56 18.48 -11.30
N MET A 51 11.28 18.44 -10.87
CA MET A 51 10.11 18.09 -11.68
C MET A 51 9.28 19.31 -12.12
N ARG A 52 9.55 20.51 -11.59
CA ARG A 52 8.76 21.70 -11.90
C ARG A 52 8.81 22.03 -13.40
N GLY A 53 7.65 22.41 -13.95
CA GLY A 53 7.51 22.80 -15.36
C GLY A 53 7.39 21.64 -16.35
N LYS A 54 7.55 20.38 -15.92
CA LYS A 54 7.45 19.21 -16.80
C LYS A 54 6.01 18.78 -17.10
N GLY A 55 5.03 19.24 -16.31
CA GLY A 55 3.63 18.81 -16.43
C GLY A 55 3.36 17.38 -15.94
N GLU A 56 4.30 16.78 -15.21
CA GLU A 56 4.21 15.42 -14.67
C GLU A 56 3.99 15.43 -13.15
N GLY A 57 3.34 14.38 -12.64
CA GLY A 57 3.17 14.14 -11.20
C GLY A 57 4.35 13.38 -10.58
N TRP A 58 4.32 13.21 -9.25
CA TRP A 58 5.35 12.47 -8.52
C TRP A 58 4.76 11.66 -7.37
N VAL A 59 5.34 10.48 -7.10
CA VAL A 59 5.09 9.70 -5.89
C VAL A 59 6.31 9.81 -5.00
N THR A 60 6.14 10.39 -3.82
CA THR A 60 7.19 10.45 -2.80
C THR A 60 7.35 9.08 -2.15
N GLY A 61 8.56 8.55 -2.15
CA GLY A 61 8.96 7.37 -1.38
C GLY A 61 9.66 7.73 -0.09
#